data_AF-A0A1H6EXG7-F1
#
_entry.id   AF-A0A1H6EXG7-F1
#
_cell.length_a   1.000
_cell.length_b   1.000
_cell.length_c   1.000
_cell.angle_alpha   90.00
_cell.angle_beta   90.00
_cell.angle_gamma   90.00
#
_symmetry.space_group_name_H-M   'P 1'
#
loop_
_entity.id
_entity.type
_entity.pdbx_description
1 polymer ?
#
loop_
_entity_poly.entity_id
_entity_poly.type
_entity_poly.pdbx_seq_one_letter_code
_entity_poly.pdbx_strand_id
1 'polypeptide(L)'
;MVRVPDESDESGRARSLMERVHLGECDHAADALAAEREAIAIYRRLAAASPEPYLYELVICLMTLGVTLSELDRHDEALHAEQEAIALYRRLAAVSPGRHLADLADALINLGTTLTALDRPAEALSAGQEAIAIYRRLAATSPDRYLADLAEALVDLSLILTERGQAAEALPLAEEAVSIRRRLAADCPERRHIDLAHSLTGLDIVRSALGHDRETH
;
A
#
# COMPACT_ATOMS: atom_id res chain seq x y z
N MET A 1 27.80 -14.12 -32.27
CA MET A 1 27.68 -14.66 -30.89
C MET A 1 27.13 -13.53 -30.05
N VAL A 2 25.84 -13.55 -29.74
CA VAL A 2 25.20 -12.51 -28.91
C VAL A 2 25.76 -12.70 -27.50
N ARG A 3 26.54 -11.72 -27.02
CA ARG A 3 27.07 -11.73 -25.65
C ARG A 3 25.86 -11.59 -24.73
N VAL A 4 25.51 -12.64 -24.00
CA VAL A 4 24.52 -12.55 -22.92
C VAL A 4 25.08 -11.52 -21.95
N PRO A 5 24.36 -10.40 -21.69
CA PRO A 5 24.81 -9.41 -20.73
C PRO A 5 25.06 -10.05 -19.36
N ASP A 6 26.05 -9.57 -18.63
CA ASP A 6 26.36 -10.05 -17.28
C ASP A 6 25.23 -9.65 -16.32
N GLU A 7 24.69 -10.59 -15.53
CA GLU A 7 23.59 -10.35 -14.57
C GLU A 7 23.94 -9.22 -13.58
N SER A 8 25.23 -9.08 -13.24
CA SER A 8 25.71 -8.01 -12.37
C SER A 8 25.65 -6.63 -13.03
N ASP A 9 25.85 -6.55 -14.35
CA ASP A 9 25.79 -5.30 -15.11
C ASP A 9 24.34 -4.87 -15.32
N GLU A 10 23.46 -5.82 -15.63
CA GLU A 10 22.03 -5.54 -15.82
C GLU A 10 21.33 -5.09 -14.53
N SER A 11 21.57 -5.79 -13.42
CA SER A 11 21.03 -5.39 -12.11
C SER A 11 21.59 -4.04 -11.65
N GLY A 12 22.87 -3.74 -11.94
CA GLY A 12 23.47 -2.43 -11.71
C GLY A 12 22.76 -1.32 -12.49
N ARG A 13 22.46 -1.56 -13.77
CA ARG A 13 21.72 -0.64 -14.63
C ARG A 13 20.30 -0.39 -14.12
N ALA A 14 19.57 -1.45 -13.77
CA ALA A 14 18.21 -1.34 -13.23
C ALA A 14 18.19 -0.55 -11.91
N ARG A 15 19.16 -0.77 -11.03
CA ARG A 15 19.31 -0.01 -9.78
C ARG A 15 19.55 1.47 -10.04
N SER A 16 20.44 1.81 -10.98
CA SER A 16 20.73 3.20 -11.32
C SER A 16 19.51 3.92 -11.92
N LEU A 17 18.70 3.23 -12.73
CA LEU A 17 17.44 3.79 -13.23
C LEU A 17 16.48 4.12 -12.08
N MET A 18 16.29 3.18 -11.15
CA MET A 18 15.43 3.41 -9.99
C MET A 18 15.99 4.50 -9.07
N GLU A 19 17.29 4.58 -8.85
CA GLU A 19 17.91 5.64 -8.03
C GLU A 19 17.58 7.03 -8.58
N ARG A 20 17.70 7.22 -9.91
CA ARG A 20 17.32 8.48 -10.57
C ARG A 20 15.85 8.84 -10.39
N VAL A 21 14.97 7.84 -10.46
CA VAL A 21 13.53 8.02 -10.22
C VAL A 21 13.29 8.50 -8.78
N HIS A 22 13.86 7.81 -7.79
CA HIS A 22 13.67 8.16 -6.37
C HIS A 22 14.29 9.52 -6.01
N LEU A 23 15.39 9.92 -6.66
CA LEU A 23 16.01 11.24 -6.47
C LEU A 23 15.27 12.37 -7.20
N GLY A 24 14.23 12.06 -7.99
CA GLY A 24 13.50 13.05 -8.77
C GLY A 24 14.34 13.65 -9.91
N GLU A 25 15.37 12.94 -10.37
CA GLU A 25 16.24 13.36 -11.48
C GLU A 25 15.62 13.10 -12.87
N CYS A 26 14.33 12.75 -12.90
CA CYS A 26 13.55 12.66 -14.12
C CYS A 26 12.84 14.00 -14.32
N ASP A 27 13.20 14.71 -15.40
CA ASP A 27 12.63 16.04 -15.69
C ASP A 27 11.11 16.01 -15.90
N HIS A 28 10.58 14.86 -16.37
CA HIS A 28 9.17 14.66 -16.62
C HIS A 28 8.70 13.28 -16.15
N ALA A 29 7.41 13.17 -15.79
CA ALA A 29 6.78 11.91 -15.39
C ALA A 29 6.89 10.80 -16.45
N ALA A 30 6.95 11.17 -17.73
CA ALA A 30 7.17 10.22 -18.82
C ALA A 30 8.55 9.54 -18.76
N ASP A 31 9.58 10.27 -18.35
CA ASP A 31 10.95 9.75 -18.23
C ASP A 31 11.06 8.82 -17.02
N ALA A 32 10.38 9.15 -15.91
CA ALA A 32 10.29 8.28 -14.73
C ALA A 32 9.61 6.95 -15.07
N LEU A 33 8.43 7.00 -15.71
CA LEU A 33 7.72 5.80 -16.15
C LEU A 33 8.53 4.93 -17.12
N ALA A 34 9.32 5.55 -18.00
CA ALA A 34 10.19 4.82 -18.91
C ALA A 34 11.31 4.10 -18.15
N ALA A 35 11.96 4.78 -17.20
CA ALA A 35 13.00 4.21 -16.36
C ALA A 35 12.47 3.06 -15.47
N GLU A 36 11.31 3.24 -14.84
CA GLU A 36 10.64 2.20 -14.04
C GLU A 36 10.30 0.97 -14.87
N ARG A 37 9.67 1.15 -16.04
CA ARG A 37 9.32 0.04 -16.94
C ARG A 37 10.55 -0.71 -17.43
N GLU A 38 11.64 0.00 -17.71
CA GLU A 38 12.90 -0.61 -18.09
C GLU A 38 13.52 -1.40 -16.92
N ALA A 39 13.54 -0.85 -15.71
CA ALA A 39 14.00 -1.55 -14.52
C ALA A 39 13.17 -2.82 -14.24
N ILE A 40 11.84 -2.75 -14.35
CA ILE A 40 10.92 -3.89 -14.24
C ILE A 40 11.25 -4.96 -15.29
N ALA A 41 11.46 -4.57 -16.55
CA ALA A 41 11.81 -5.51 -17.61
C ALA A 41 13.14 -6.23 -17.34
N ILE A 42 14.13 -5.52 -16.78
CA ILE A 42 15.40 -6.12 -16.37
C ILE A 42 15.18 -7.09 -15.20
N TYR A 43 14.60 -6.63 -14.08
CA TYR A 43 14.42 -7.47 -12.90
C TYR A 43 13.50 -8.66 -13.15
N ARG A 44 12.49 -8.54 -14.03
CA ARG A 44 11.65 -9.68 -14.42
C ARG A 44 12.44 -10.75 -15.14
N ARG A 45 13.34 -10.37 -16.04
CA ARG A 45 14.21 -11.31 -16.76
C ARG A 45 15.24 -11.96 -15.84
N LEU A 46 15.83 -11.17 -14.95
CA LEU A 46 16.77 -11.67 -13.94
C LEU A 46 16.07 -12.62 -12.95
N ALA A 47 14.88 -12.27 -12.46
CA ALA A 47 14.10 -13.13 -11.57
C ALA A 47 13.60 -14.41 -12.24
N ALA A 48 13.42 -14.41 -13.57
CA ALA A 48 13.10 -15.62 -14.32
C ALA A 48 14.29 -16.59 -14.41
N ALA A 49 15.53 -16.08 -14.44
CA ALA A 49 16.74 -16.88 -14.42
C ALA A 49 17.12 -17.32 -13.00
N SER A 50 17.09 -16.40 -12.06
CA SER A 50 17.52 -16.55 -10.66
C SER A 50 16.56 -15.78 -9.74
N PRO A 51 15.47 -16.39 -9.24
CA PRO A 51 14.42 -15.66 -8.52
C PRO A 51 14.89 -14.99 -7.21
N GLU A 52 15.68 -15.69 -6.41
CA GLU A 52 15.92 -15.34 -5.00
C GLU A 52 16.52 -13.94 -4.76
N PRO A 53 17.49 -13.43 -5.56
CA PRO A 53 18.06 -12.09 -5.36
C PRO A 53 17.33 -10.96 -6.09
N TYR A 54 16.27 -11.23 -6.86
CA TYR A 54 15.65 -10.22 -7.75
C TYR A 54 14.14 -10.09 -7.60
N LEU A 55 13.47 -11.02 -6.92
CA LEU A 55 12.02 -10.93 -6.73
C LEU A 55 11.63 -9.73 -5.88
N TYR A 56 12.40 -9.39 -4.85
CA TYR A 56 12.08 -8.24 -4.00
C TYR A 56 12.31 -6.93 -4.74
N GLU A 57 13.38 -6.83 -5.52
CA GLU A 57 13.73 -5.69 -6.36
C GLU A 57 12.67 -5.45 -7.44
N LEU A 58 12.19 -6.52 -8.08
CA LEU A 58 11.07 -6.46 -9.02
C LEU A 58 9.82 -5.90 -8.36
N VAL A 59 9.50 -6.38 -7.15
CA VAL A 59 8.34 -5.90 -6.38
C VAL A 59 8.44 -4.41 -6.07
N ILE A 60 9.59 -3.94 -5.61
CA ILE A 60 9.80 -2.51 -5.33
C ILE A 60 9.57 -1.69 -6.60
N CYS A 61 10.11 -2.12 -7.74
CA CYS A 61 9.90 -1.38 -9.00
C CYS A 61 8.42 -1.35 -9.42
N LEU A 62 7.69 -2.47 -9.25
CA LEU A 62 6.27 -2.54 -9.56
C LEU A 62 5.43 -1.65 -8.63
N MET A 63 5.76 -1.59 -7.34
CA MET A 63 5.08 -0.70 -6.39
C MET A 63 5.32 0.77 -6.71
N THR A 64 6.57 1.15 -7.02
CA THR A 64 6.89 2.52 -7.46
C THR A 64 6.10 2.88 -8.71
N LEU A 65 6.09 2.00 -9.72
CA LEU A 65 5.31 2.21 -10.95
C LEU A 65 3.81 2.37 -10.66
N GLY A 66 3.25 1.54 -9.76
CA GLY A 66 1.86 1.63 -9.34
C GLY A 66 1.50 3.00 -8.77
N VAL A 67 2.31 3.50 -7.83
CA VAL A 67 2.13 4.83 -7.22
C VAL A 67 2.23 5.93 -8.27
N THR A 68 3.29 5.95 -9.09
CA THR A 68 3.48 6.96 -10.13
C THR A 68 2.35 6.95 -11.17
N LEU A 69 1.83 5.78 -11.54
CA LEU A 69 0.66 5.69 -12.43
C LEU A 69 -0.60 6.21 -11.76
N SER A 70 -0.80 5.95 -10.47
CA SER A 70 -1.97 6.43 -9.72
C SER A 70 -1.96 7.95 -9.58
N GLU A 71 -0.79 8.56 -9.31
CA GLU A 71 -0.60 10.03 -9.26
C GLU A 71 -0.86 10.71 -10.61
N LEU A 72 -0.79 9.96 -11.71
CA LEU A 72 -1.07 10.42 -13.07
C LEU A 72 -2.50 10.06 -13.53
N ASP A 73 -3.38 9.67 -12.60
CA ASP A 73 -4.76 9.23 -12.86
C ASP A 73 -4.86 8.02 -13.82
N ARG A 74 -3.80 7.21 -13.93
CA ARG A 74 -3.75 6.00 -14.78
C ARG A 74 -4.05 4.74 -13.97
N HIS A 75 -5.17 4.76 -13.27
CA HIS A 75 -5.50 3.76 -12.25
C HIS A 75 -5.61 2.32 -12.79
N ASP A 76 -6.06 2.09 -14.03
CA ASP A 76 -6.09 0.75 -14.62
C ASP A 76 -4.69 0.14 -14.78
N GLU A 77 -3.70 0.96 -15.17
CA GLU A 77 -2.31 0.50 -15.29
C GLU A 77 -1.66 0.34 -13.91
N ALA A 78 -1.98 1.24 -12.97
CA ALA A 78 -1.52 1.13 -11.59
C ALA A 78 -2.00 -0.19 -10.96
N LEU A 79 -3.29 -0.50 -11.13
CA LEU A 79 -3.91 -1.74 -10.65
C LEU A 79 -3.17 -2.98 -11.16
N HIS A 80 -2.77 -3.00 -12.43
CA HIS A 80 -2.04 -4.14 -12.99
C HIS A 80 -0.67 -4.33 -12.34
N ALA A 81 0.09 -3.24 -12.14
CA ALA A 81 1.39 -3.28 -11.50
C ALA A 81 1.30 -3.71 -10.02
N GLU A 82 0.35 -3.15 -9.28
CA GLU A 82 0.10 -3.46 -7.87
C GLU A 82 -0.33 -4.91 -7.66
N GLN A 83 -1.20 -5.45 -8.52
CA GLN A 83 -1.62 -6.86 -8.45
C GLN A 83 -0.45 -7.83 -8.67
N GLU A 84 0.45 -7.52 -9.61
CA GLU A 84 1.68 -8.30 -9.81
C GLU A 84 2.59 -8.21 -8.57
N ALA A 85 2.81 -7.00 -8.04
CA ALA A 85 3.61 -6.77 -6.85
C ALA A 85 3.07 -7.57 -5.64
N ILE A 86 1.76 -7.52 -5.40
CA ILE A 86 1.10 -8.26 -4.31
C ILE A 86 1.25 -9.76 -4.47
N ALA A 87 1.10 -10.30 -5.68
CA ALA A 87 1.29 -11.73 -5.94
C ALA A 87 2.72 -12.18 -5.59
N LEU A 88 3.72 -11.34 -5.91
CA LEU A 88 5.11 -11.60 -5.57
C LEU A 88 5.39 -11.41 -4.07
N TYR A 89 4.85 -10.38 -3.43
CA TYR A 89 4.94 -10.21 -1.97
C TYR A 89 4.34 -11.40 -1.23
N ARG A 90 3.21 -11.95 -1.67
CA ARG A 90 2.64 -13.17 -1.07
C ARG A 90 3.61 -14.35 -1.15
N ARG A 91 4.33 -14.51 -2.27
CA ARG A 91 5.38 -15.55 -2.41
C ARG A 91 6.55 -15.31 -1.46
N LEU A 92 7.01 -14.07 -1.35
CA LEU A 92 8.09 -13.68 -0.44
C LEU A 92 7.69 -13.87 1.03
N ALA A 93 6.48 -13.46 1.41
CA ALA A 93 5.92 -13.61 2.74
C ALA A 93 5.68 -15.08 3.12
N ALA A 94 5.42 -15.97 2.16
CA ALA A 94 5.33 -17.42 2.43
C ALA A 94 6.66 -18.02 2.91
N VAL A 95 7.79 -17.48 2.43
CA VAL A 95 9.14 -17.94 2.80
C VAL A 95 9.68 -17.19 4.02
N SER A 96 9.45 -15.89 4.10
CA SER A 96 9.96 -15.03 5.17
C SER A 96 8.90 -14.03 5.64
N PRO A 97 7.87 -14.50 6.38
CA PRO A 97 6.74 -13.65 6.79
C PRO A 97 7.18 -12.41 7.58
N GLY A 98 8.13 -12.56 8.51
CA GLY A 98 8.61 -11.45 9.34
C GLY A 98 9.32 -10.33 8.58
N ARG A 99 9.75 -10.59 7.34
CA ARG A 99 10.42 -9.59 6.49
C ARG A 99 9.46 -8.87 5.55
N HIS A 100 8.39 -9.53 5.12
CA HIS A 100 7.59 -9.07 3.97
C HIS A 100 6.10 -8.86 4.26
N LEU A 101 5.60 -9.25 5.44
CA LEU A 101 4.18 -9.07 5.76
C LEU A 101 3.79 -7.59 5.87
N ALA A 102 4.65 -6.74 6.44
CA ALA A 102 4.36 -5.30 6.53
C ALA A 102 4.23 -4.69 5.13
N ASP A 103 5.25 -4.90 4.29
CA ASP A 103 5.24 -4.40 2.90
C ASP A 103 4.03 -4.94 2.09
N LEU A 104 3.63 -6.20 2.32
CA LEU A 104 2.42 -6.75 1.69
C LEU A 104 1.16 -6.01 2.14
N ALA A 105 1.06 -5.66 3.43
CA ALA A 105 -0.09 -4.92 3.95
C ALA A 105 -0.15 -3.49 3.39
N ASP A 106 0.99 -2.81 3.27
CA ASP A 106 1.09 -1.50 2.60
C ASP A 106 0.65 -1.58 1.13
N ALA A 107 1.14 -2.58 0.41
CA ALA A 107 0.75 -2.79 -0.99
C ALA A 107 -0.77 -3.02 -1.14
N LEU A 108 -1.39 -3.74 -0.19
CA LEU A 108 -2.84 -3.97 -0.17
C LEU A 108 -3.65 -2.69 0.15
N ILE A 109 -3.11 -1.77 0.97
CA ILE A 109 -3.73 -0.46 1.22
C ILE A 109 -3.71 0.38 -0.05
N ASN A 110 -2.56 0.48 -0.72
CA ASN A 110 -2.44 1.21 -2.00
C ASN A 110 -3.39 0.64 -3.06
N LEU A 111 -3.45 -0.69 -3.17
CA LEU A 111 -4.41 -1.36 -4.04
C LEU A 111 -5.86 -0.98 -3.69
N GLY A 112 -6.20 -0.88 -2.39
CA GLY A 112 -7.51 -0.42 -1.93
C GLY A 112 -7.85 0.96 -2.46
N THR A 113 -6.93 1.92 -2.35
CA THR A 113 -7.08 3.29 -2.87
C THR A 113 -7.28 3.29 -4.40
N THR A 114 -6.43 2.58 -5.14
CA THR A 114 -6.55 2.45 -6.60
C THR A 114 -7.88 1.83 -7.01
N LEU A 115 -8.36 0.80 -6.29
CA LEU A 115 -9.66 0.17 -6.55
C LEU A 115 -10.84 1.09 -6.24
N THR A 116 -10.76 1.94 -5.21
CA THR A 116 -11.78 2.96 -4.94
C THR A 116 -11.83 3.99 -6.07
N ALA A 117 -10.68 4.46 -6.57
CA ALA A 117 -10.62 5.38 -7.72
C ALA A 117 -11.21 4.77 -9.00
N LEU A 118 -11.15 3.44 -9.15
CA LEU A 118 -11.74 2.68 -10.25
C LEU A 118 -13.21 2.30 -10.03
N ASP A 119 -13.88 2.80 -8.98
CA ASP A 119 -15.25 2.43 -8.62
C ASP A 119 -15.43 0.90 -8.41
N ARG A 120 -14.42 0.26 -7.78
CA ARG A 120 -14.41 -1.18 -7.44
C ARG A 120 -14.37 -1.41 -5.92
N PRO A 121 -15.33 -0.86 -5.15
CA PRO A 121 -15.26 -0.82 -3.69
C PRO A 121 -15.37 -2.20 -3.02
N ALA A 122 -15.87 -3.23 -3.71
CA ALA A 122 -15.93 -4.59 -3.14
C ALA A 122 -14.56 -5.24 -3.06
N GLU A 123 -13.72 -4.99 -4.07
CA GLU A 123 -12.34 -5.48 -4.10
C GLU A 123 -11.46 -4.63 -3.18
N ALA A 124 -11.69 -3.32 -3.12
CA ALA A 124 -11.02 -2.43 -2.17
C ALA A 124 -11.26 -2.89 -0.72
N LEU A 125 -12.51 -3.23 -0.37
CA LEU A 125 -12.87 -3.80 0.93
C LEU A 125 -12.11 -5.09 1.23
N SER A 126 -12.01 -6.00 0.26
CA SER A 126 -11.27 -7.25 0.43
C SER A 126 -9.77 -7.00 0.68
N ALA A 127 -9.17 -6.06 -0.05
CA ALA A 127 -7.76 -5.70 0.12
C ALA A 127 -7.50 -5.06 1.49
N GLY A 128 -8.33 -4.10 1.90
CA GLY A 128 -8.22 -3.45 3.21
C GLY A 128 -8.43 -4.41 4.39
N GLN A 129 -9.35 -5.36 4.26
CA GLN A 129 -9.55 -6.40 5.28
C GLN A 129 -8.32 -7.31 5.44
N GLU A 130 -7.68 -7.70 4.34
CA GLU A 130 -6.43 -8.48 4.37
C GLU A 130 -5.29 -7.68 5.01
N ALA A 131 -5.13 -6.40 4.64
CA ALA A 131 -4.14 -5.51 5.23
C ALA A 131 -4.31 -5.37 6.75
N ILE A 132 -5.53 -5.10 7.23
CA ILE A 132 -5.84 -5.01 8.66
C ILE A 132 -5.53 -6.32 9.39
N ALA A 133 -5.88 -7.47 8.80
CA ALA A 133 -5.59 -8.77 9.40
C ALA A 133 -4.09 -9.00 9.59
N ILE A 134 -3.28 -8.59 8.60
CA ILE A 134 -1.82 -8.64 8.69
C ILE A 134 -1.32 -7.67 9.77
N TYR A 135 -1.77 -6.41 9.75
CA TYR A 135 -1.34 -5.40 10.70
C TYR A 135 -1.71 -5.73 12.15
N ARG A 136 -2.89 -6.33 12.38
CA ARG A 136 -3.26 -6.85 13.72
C ARG A 136 -2.28 -7.93 14.20
N ARG A 137 -1.89 -8.86 13.33
CA ARG A 137 -0.91 -9.90 13.66
C ARG A 137 0.46 -9.30 13.97
N LEU A 138 0.91 -8.32 13.19
CA LEU A 138 2.18 -7.64 13.38
C LEU A 138 2.18 -6.82 14.69
N ALA A 139 1.15 -6.02 14.92
CA ALA A 139 0.98 -5.20 16.13
C ALA A 139 0.87 -6.03 17.41
N ALA A 140 0.35 -7.26 17.34
CA ALA A 140 0.35 -8.18 18.49
C ALA A 140 1.76 -8.55 18.96
N THR A 141 2.76 -8.51 18.07
CA THR A 141 4.16 -8.84 18.38
C THR A 141 5.06 -7.63 18.52
N SER A 142 4.74 -6.52 17.86
CA SER A 142 5.54 -5.29 17.85
C SER A 142 4.62 -4.07 17.78
N PRO A 143 3.87 -3.79 18.86
CA PRO A 143 2.85 -2.74 18.87
C PRO A 143 3.43 -1.35 18.56
N ASP A 144 4.58 -1.01 19.13
CA ASP A 144 5.24 0.28 18.93
C ASP A 144 5.60 0.56 17.47
N ARG A 145 5.75 -0.51 16.66
CA ARG A 145 6.09 -0.40 15.25
C ARG A 145 4.86 -0.32 14.35
N TYR A 146 3.80 -1.09 14.63
CA TYR A 146 2.73 -1.35 13.66
C TYR A 146 1.34 -0.85 14.08
N LEU A 147 1.18 -0.30 15.29
CA LEU A 147 -0.10 0.26 15.71
C LEU A 147 -0.51 1.49 14.89
N ALA A 148 0.46 2.30 14.45
CA ALA A 148 0.18 3.47 13.61
C ALA A 148 -0.41 3.03 12.27
N ASP A 149 0.24 2.08 11.59
CA ASP A 149 -0.18 1.54 10.30
C ASP A 149 -1.53 0.82 10.41
N LEU A 150 -1.75 0.05 11.49
CA LEU A 150 -3.06 -0.55 11.78
C LEU A 150 -4.16 0.50 11.88
N ALA A 151 -3.92 1.60 12.60
CA ALA A 151 -4.90 2.66 12.77
C ALA A 151 -5.23 3.37 11.45
N GLU A 152 -4.25 3.53 10.56
CA GLU A 152 -4.44 4.09 9.22
C GLU A 152 -5.32 3.17 8.36
N ALA A 153 -4.97 1.89 8.26
CA ALA A 153 -5.75 0.91 7.51
C ALA A 153 -7.21 0.80 7.99
N LEU A 154 -7.43 0.94 9.31
CA LEU A 154 -8.76 0.97 9.90
C LEU A 154 -9.58 2.21 9.51
N VAL A 155 -8.94 3.38 9.41
CA VAL A 155 -9.60 4.62 8.92
C VAL A 155 -10.00 4.44 7.47
N ASP A 156 -9.08 4.02 6.60
CA ASP A 156 -9.34 3.90 5.17
C ASP A 156 -10.48 2.93 4.89
N LEU A 157 -10.47 1.76 5.54
CA LEU A 157 -11.55 0.80 5.39
C LEU A 157 -12.89 1.32 5.93
N SER A 158 -12.87 2.09 7.02
CA SER A 158 -14.09 2.72 7.55
C SER A 158 -14.71 3.72 6.57
N LEU A 159 -13.88 4.50 5.86
CA LEU A 159 -14.34 5.45 4.85
C LEU A 159 -14.95 4.71 3.66
N ILE A 160 -14.30 3.66 3.15
CA ILE A 160 -14.82 2.82 2.07
C ILE A 160 -16.18 2.21 2.44
N LEU A 161 -16.33 1.72 3.67
CA LEU A 161 -17.61 1.19 4.16
C LEU A 161 -18.69 2.28 4.26
N THR A 162 -18.33 3.48 4.72
CA THR A 162 -19.27 4.61 4.79
C THR A 162 -19.75 5.07 3.41
N GLU A 163 -18.87 5.16 2.43
CA GLU A 163 -19.24 5.50 1.04
C GLU A 163 -20.25 4.52 0.44
N ARG A 164 -20.25 3.27 0.91
CA ARG A 164 -21.20 2.23 0.52
C ARG A 164 -22.52 2.24 1.31
N GLY A 165 -22.71 3.19 2.23
CA GLY A 165 -23.87 3.21 3.13
C GLY A 165 -23.82 2.13 4.21
N GLN A 166 -22.64 1.57 4.50
CA GLN A 166 -22.43 0.56 5.55
C GLN A 166 -21.85 1.21 6.82
N ALA A 167 -22.38 2.37 7.21
CA ALA A 167 -21.85 3.16 8.32
C ALA A 167 -21.86 2.40 9.67
N ALA A 168 -22.81 1.48 9.87
CA ALA A 168 -22.87 0.63 11.05
C ALA A 168 -21.68 -0.35 11.16
N GLU A 169 -21.18 -0.84 10.02
CA GLU A 169 -20.00 -1.71 9.94
C GLU A 169 -18.69 -0.90 10.02
N ALA A 170 -18.70 0.33 9.50
CA ALA A 170 -17.56 1.25 9.55
C ALA A 170 -17.24 1.76 10.97
N LEU A 171 -18.27 1.98 11.79
CA LEU A 171 -18.14 2.60 13.11
C LEU A 171 -17.12 1.91 14.03
N PRO A 172 -17.17 0.58 14.26
CA PRO A 172 -16.21 -0.08 15.14
C PRO A 172 -14.76 0.06 14.64
N LEU A 173 -14.52 0.15 13.33
CA LEU A 173 -13.18 0.33 12.77
C LEU A 173 -12.65 1.74 13.06
N ALA A 174 -13.47 2.77 12.82
CA ALA A 174 -13.09 4.15 13.10
C ALA A 174 -12.87 4.40 14.60
N GLU A 175 -13.68 3.78 15.47
CA GLU A 175 -13.50 3.86 16.92
C GLU A 175 -12.22 3.17 17.39
N GLU A 176 -11.88 2.00 16.83
CA GLU A 176 -10.63 1.30 17.10
C GLU A 176 -9.42 2.17 16.67
N ALA A 177 -9.46 2.76 15.48
CA ALA A 177 -8.41 3.65 14.98
C ALA A 177 -8.15 4.84 15.90
N VAL A 178 -9.21 5.54 16.32
CA VAL A 178 -9.11 6.67 17.27
C VAL A 178 -8.55 6.21 18.62
N SER A 179 -8.99 5.05 19.11
CA SER A 179 -8.46 4.47 20.36
C SER A 179 -6.95 4.22 20.27
N ILE A 180 -6.48 3.64 19.17
CA ILE A 180 -5.06 3.42 18.93
C ILE A 180 -4.30 4.75 18.83
N ARG A 181 -4.75 5.71 18.01
CA ARG A 181 -4.08 7.01 17.88
C ARG A 181 -4.04 7.79 19.19
N ARG A 182 -5.06 7.68 20.05
CA ARG A 182 -5.05 8.25 21.42
C ARG A 182 -3.98 7.63 22.30
N ARG A 183 -3.79 6.31 22.25
CA ARG A 183 -2.72 5.62 22.99
C ARG A 183 -1.35 6.07 22.52
N LEU A 184 -1.10 6.05 21.20
CA LEU A 184 0.16 6.51 20.62
C LEU A 184 0.48 7.98 20.97
N ALA A 185 -0.55 8.83 20.94
CA ALA A 185 -0.45 10.22 21.38
C ALA A 185 -0.11 10.35 22.88
N ALA A 186 -0.61 9.45 23.74
CA ALA A 186 -0.28 9.45 25.17
C ALA A 186 1.20 9.13 25.40
N ASP A 187 1.73 8.18 24.65
CA ASP A 187 3.11 7.67 24.79
C ASP A 187 4.16 8.58 24.16
N CYS A 188 3.79 9.39 23.15
CA CYS A 188 4.68 10.35 22.48
C CYS A 188 3.97 11.71 22.27
N PRO A 189 3.96 12.60 23.27
CA PRO A 189 3.27 13.89 23.19
C PRO A 189 3.73 14.80 22.05
N GLU A 190 4.98 14.68 21.57
CA GLU A 190 5.48 15.51 20.46
C GLU A 190 4.99 15.06 19.07
N ARG A 191 4.52 13.81 18.90
CA ARG A 191 3.99 13.29 17.62
C ARG A 191 2.47 13.54 17.43
N ARG A 192 1.87 14.40 18.25
CA ARG A 192 0.41 14.46 18.45
C ARG A 192 -0.48 15.02 17.34
N HIS A 193 0.00 15.55 16.22
CA HIS A 193 -0.77 16.63 15.56
C HIS A 193 -1.27 16.48 14.13
N ILE A 194 -1.21 15.31 13.48
CA ILE A 194 -1.92 15.11 12.21
C ILE A 194 -2.74 13.81 12.24
N ASP A 195 -2.12 12.72 12.68
CA ASP A 195 -2.72 11.40 12.54
C ASP A 195 -3.97 11.18 13.41
N LEU A 196 -4.00 11.75 14.63
CA LEU A 196 -5.19 11.70 15.47
C LEU A 196 -6.34 12.52 14.86
N ALA A 197 -6.03 13.67 14.24
CA ALA A 197 -7.04 14.49 13.58
C ALA A 197 -7.63 13.76 12.37
N HIS A 198 -6.81 13.02 11.62
CA HIS A 198 -7.29 12.19 10.51
C HIS A 198 -8.27 11.11 11.00
N SER A 199 -7.92 10.32 12.03
CA SER A 199 -8.84 9.31 12.57
C SER A 199 -10.11 9.90 13.17
N LEU A 200 -10.03 11.08 13.80
CA LEU A 200 -11.22 11.77 14.31
C LEU A 200 -12.14 12.23 13.18
N THR A 201 -11.57 12.78 12.11
CA THR A 201 -12.33 13.18 10.91
C THR A 201 -13.05 11.98 10.29
N GLY A 202 -12.35 10.85 10.16
CA GLY A 202 -12.96 9.60 9.68
C GLY A 202 -14.12 9.14 10.58
N LEU A 203 -13.93 9.16 11.90
CA LEU A 203 -15.00 8.83 12.86
C LEU A 203 -16.21 9.76 12.75
N ASP A 204 -15.99 11.06 12.54
CA ASP A 204 -17.07 12.04 12.38
C ASP A 204 -17.85 11.81 11.09
N ILE A 205 -17.18 11.47 9.98
CA ILE A 205 -17.81 11.08 8.71
C ILE A 205 -18.72 9.85 8.91
N VAL A 206 -18.19 8.80 9.55
CA VAL A 206 -18.95 7.57 9.85
C VAL A 206 -20.17 7.88 10.71
N ARG A 207 -20.02 8.68 11.77
CA ARG A 207 -21.12 9.06 12.67
C ARG A 207 -22.18 9.89 11.98
N SER A 208 -21.77 10.81 11.12
CA SER A 208 -22.68 11.61 10.30
C SER A 208 -23.52 10.70 9.42
N ALA A 209 -22.90 9.79 8.66
CA ALA A 209 -23.62 8.84 7.80
C ALA A 209 -24.60 7.96 8.59
N LEU A 210 -24.20 7.44 9.74
CA LEU A 210 -25.08 6.64 10.60
C LEU A 210 -26.27 7.44 11.17
N GLY A 211 -26.10 8.75 11.37
CA GLY A 211 -27.19 9.65 11.74
C GLY A 211 -28.22 9.78 10.62
N HIS A 212 -27.78 9.94 9.37
CA HIS A 212 -28.65 10.03 8.20
C HIS A 212 -29.39 8.70 7.94
N ASP A 213 -28.75 7.54 8.15
CA ASP A 213 -29.39 6.23 8.00
C ASP A 213 -30.53 6.02 9.01
N ARG A 214 -30.42 6.60 10.21
CA ARG A 214 -31.46 6.51 11.25
C ARG A 214 -32.62 7.48 11.04
N GLU A 215 -32.42 8.56 10.31
CA GLU A 215 -33.45 9.56 10.00
C GLU A 215 -34.28 9.19 8.76
N THR A 216 -33.81 8.24 7.95
CA THR A 216 -34.44 7.81 6.69
C THR A 216 -35.25 6.51 6.80
N HIS A 217 -35.40 5.96 8.01
CA HIS A 217 -36.22 4.79 8.36
C HIS A 217 -37.32 5.14 9.36
#